data_AF-A0A0W0R566-F1
#
_entry.id   AF-A0A0W0R566-F1
#
_cell.length_a   1.000
_cell.length_b   1.000
_cell.length_c   1.000
_cell.angle_alpha   90.00
_cell.angle_beta   90.00
_cell.angle_gamma   90.00
#
_symmetry.space_group_name_H-M   'P 1'
#
loop_
_entity.id
_entity.type
_entity.pdbx_description
1 polymer ?
#
loop_
_entity_poly.entity_id
_entity_poly.type
_entity_poly.pdbx_seq_one_letter_code
_entity_poly.pdbx_strand_id
1 'polypeptide(L)'
;MIDTEILLDKDASSAGSTKLKIIKKLTLIRMFGYNLATIEKEFSELDYDELKNFTLELGDKVIKNTLISSGSIDQYKEARAQFTSLISNLHQFFLVVFSAQLLQFYTIISDEDFFPQASFLEFQQFLSKNAYKFGELSNNLLFTEYQLIKIYNNLIQFTENSHQLEDFLKNAAGKIHLTNIKNISKQLTIIKDFLNKSIIEEPDNFFLHYLLFACSYTFAKLFELQFIIQEKIVTDKELHDLIDKQEYCLKMAKSALESIEDLNQFYTQRNKEPIKGLEFCLGQSLFHNFPQKDLAEIKNHLLELLVEHTQ
;
A
#
# COMPACT_ATOMS: atom_id res chain seq x y z
N MET A 1 -18.32 -10.56 25.60
CA MET A 1 -19.59 -10.89 24.91
C MET A 1 -20.16 -9.60 24.38
N ILE A 2 -19.76 -9.25 23.16
CA ILE A 2 -20.38 -8.20 22.36
C ILE A 2 -20.91 -8.93 21.14
N ASP A 3 -22.20 -8.75 20.89
CA ASP A 3 -22.99 -9.57 19.98
C ASP A 3 -22.47 -9.54 18.55
N THR A 4 -22.36 -10.72 17.96
CA THR A 4 -22.12 -10.98 16.53
C THR A 4 -23.36 -10.65 15.68
N GLU A 5 -24.11 -9.61 16.04
CA GLU A 5 -25.31 -9.12 15.37
C GLU A 5 -25.14 -7.65 14.97
N ILE A 6 -24.13 -7.34 14.15
CA ILE A 6 -24.16 -6.14 13.29
C ILE A 6 -23.66 -6.53 11.90
N LEU A 7 -24.52 -7.25 11.17
CA LEU A 7 -24.53 -7.29 9.69
C LEU A 7 -25.85 -7.85 9.12
N LEU A 8 -26.87 -8.09 9.96
CA LEU A 8 -28.21 -8.45 9.52
C LEU A 8 -29.20 -7.44 10.08
N ASP A 9 -29.30 -6.32 9.37
CA ASP A 9 -30.39 -5.37 9.55
C ASP A 9 -31.70 -6.06 9.12
N LYS A 10 -32.68 -6.09 10.01
CA LYS A 10 -33.87 -6.95 9.92
C LYS A 10 -34.97 -6.43 8.98
N ASP A 11 -34.70 -5.38 8.20
CA ASP A 11 -35.69 -4.75 7.30
C ASP A 11 -35.30 -4.77 5.79
N ALA A 12 -34.42 -5.68 5.35
CA ALA A 12 -33.86 -5.66 3.99
C ALA A 12 -33.94 -7.02 3.23
N SER A 13 -35.10 -7.68 3.17
CA SER A 13 -35.20 -9.04 2.61
C SER A 13 -34.85 -9.16 1.11
N SER A 14 -34.89 -8.07 0.34
CA SER A 14 -34.36 -8.03 -1.03
C SER A 14 -32.92 -7.49 -1.08
N ALA A 15 -32.63 -6.32 -0.52
CA ALA A 15 -31.32 -5.67 -0.59
C ALA A 15 -30.18 -6.42 0.13
N GLY A 16 -30.48 -7.10 1.25
CA GLY A 16 -29.52 -7.95 1.95
C GLY A 16 -29.15 -9.22 1.16
N SER A 17 -30.08 -9.73 0.35
CA SER A 17 -29.83 -10.90 -0.52
C SER A 17 -28.90 -10.56 -1.68
N THR A 18 -29.02 -9.34 -2.22
CA THR A 18 -28.25 -8.87 -3.36
C THR A 18 -26.81 -8.53 -2.95
N LYS A 19 -26.61 -7.81 -1.83
CA LYS A 19 -25.27 -7.51 -1.30
C LYS A 19 -24.47 -8.77 -0.99
N LEU A 20 -25.11 -9.79 -0.43
CA LEU A 20 -24.48 -11.08 -0.17
C LEU A 20 -24.05 -11.79 -1.47
N LYS A 21 -24.83 -11.65 -2.55
CA LYS A 21 -24.48 -12.17 -3.88
C LYS A 21 -23.22 -11.48 -4.42
N ILE A 22 -23.13 -10.16 -4.36
CA ILE A 22 -21.94 -9.40 -4.80
C ILE A 22 -20.71 -9.81 -3.98
N ILE A 23 -20.82 -9.89 -2.65
CA ILE A 23 -19.72 -10.32 -1.77
C ILE A 23 -19.22 -11.72 -2.16
N LYS A 24 -20.12 -12.67 -2.42
CA LYS A 24 -19.75 -14.03 -2.86
C LYS A 24 -19.00 -14.01 -4.19
N LYS A 25 -19.48 -13.24 -5.17
CA LYS A 25 -18.80 -13.08 -6.46
C LYS A 25 -17.40 -12.49 -6.30
N LEU A 26 -17.25 -11.39 -5.57
CA LEU A 26 -15.95 -10.75 -5.32
C LEU A 26 -14.99 -11.67 -4.57
N THR A 27 -15.49 -12.47 -3.62
CA THR A 27 -14.71 -13.48 -2.91
C THR A 27 -14.18 -14.55 -3.86
N LEU A 28 -15.01 -14.98 -4.83
CA LEU A 28 -14.61 -15.93 -5.86
C LEU A 28 -13.52 -15.34 -6.76
N ILE A 29 -13.68 -14.10 -7.25
CA ILE A 29 -12.67 -13.41 -8.06
C ILE A 29 -11.31 -13.39 -7.35
N ARG A 30 -11.30 -13.08 -6.04
CA ARG A 30 -10.10 -13.12 -5.21
C ARG A 30 -9.47 -14.52 -5.16
N MET A 31 -10.26 -15.56 -4.92
CA MET A 31 -9.76 -16.95 -4.84
C MET A 31 -9.09 -17.41 -6.14
N PHE A 32 -9.49 -16.84 -7.27
CA PHE A 32 -8.95 -17.13 -8.60
C PHE A 32 -7.92 -16.10 -9.11
N GLY A 33 -7.41 -15.24 -8.21
CA GLY A 33 -6.33 -14.32 -8.52
C GLY A 33 -6.68 -13.22 -9.52
N TYR A 34 -7.92 -12.72 -9.49
CA TYR A 34 -8.38 -11.58 -10.32
C TYR A 34 -8.33 -11.82 -11.83
N ASN A 35 -8.33 -13.07 -12.29
CA ASN A 35 -8.23 -13.37 -13.71
C ASN A 35 -9.47 -12.88 -14.52
N LEU A 36 -9.21 -12.41 -15.74
CA LEU A 36 -10.25 -11.86 -16.63
C LEU A 36 -11.36 -12.86 -16.96
N ALA A 37 -11.01 -14.10 -17.30
CA ALA A 37 -11.98 -15.12 -17.70
C ALA A 37 -13.01 -15.45 -16.60
N THR A 38 -12.60 -15.38 -15.33
CA THR A 38 -13.49 -15.59 -14.18
C THR A 38 -14.35 -14.35 -13.95
N ILE A 39 -13.80 -13.14 -14.14
CA ILE A 39 -14.57 -11.90 -14.05
C ILE A 39 -15.69 -11.88 -15.10
N GLU A 40 -15.37 -12.17 -16.36
CA GLU A 40 -16.34 -12.21 -17.47
C GLU A 40 -17.42 -13.28 -17.29
N LYS A 41 -17.09 -14.39 -16.62
CA LYS A 41 -18.05 -15.46 -16.33
C LYS A 41 -19.00 -15.10 -15.18
N GLU A 42 -18.50 -14.43 -14.15
CA GLU A 42 -19.23 -14.25 -12.89
C GLU A 42 -20.00 -12.92 -12.83
N PHE A 43 -19.58 -11.89 -13.56
CA PHE A 43 -20.24 -10.59 -13.61
C PHE A 43 -20.98 -10.37 -14.93
N SER A 44 -22.21 -9.86 -14.81
CA SER A 44 -23.04 -9.41 -15.93
C SER A 44 -23.28 -7.91 -15.83
N GLU A 45 -23.76 -7.30 -16.93
CA GLU A 45 -24.12 -5.88 -16.98
C GLU A 45 -25.03 -5.45 -15.81
N LEU A 46 -25.96 -6.32 -15.41
CA LEU A 46 -26.92 -6.07 -14.34
C LEU A 46 -26.29 -6.02 -12.93
N ASP A 47 -25.09 -6.57 -12.75
CA ASP A 47 -24.41 -6.58 -11.46
C ASP A 47 -23.60 -5.29 -11.21
N TYR A 48 -23.29 -4.50 -12.25
CA TYR A 48 -22.35 -3.37 -12.13
C TYR A 48 -22.89 -2.18 -11.33
N ASP A 49 -24.17 -1.83 -11.48
CA ASP A 49 -24.76 -0.76 -10.67
C ASP A 49 -24.71 -1.10 -9.18
N GLU A 50 -24.99 -2.35 -8.84
CA GLU A 50 -24.94 -2.83 -7.47
C GLU A 50 -23.50 -2.90 -6.96
N LEU A 51 -22.58 -3.43 -7.76
CA LEU A 51 -21.16 -3.46 -7.45
C LEU A 51 -20.62 -2.06 -7.18
N LYS A 52 -20.98 -1.10 -8.02
CA LYS A 52 -20.60 0.31 -7.88
C LYS A 52 -21.09 0.88 -6.56
N ASN A 53 -22.38 0.71 -6.25
CA ASN A 53 -22.96 1.15 -4.98
C ASN A 53 -22.28 0.50 -3.77
N PHE A 54 -22.03 -0.80 -3.83
CA PHE A 54 -21.32 -1.53 -2.79
C PHE A 54 -19.88 -1.02 -2.59
N THR A 55 -19.19 -0.73 -3.69
CA THR A 55 -17.82 -0.20 -3.67
C THR A 55 -17.75 1.20 -3.06
N LEU A 56 -18.72 2.06 -3.42
CA LEU A 56 -18.89 3.38 -2.81
C LEU A 56 -19.15 3.27 -1.30
N GLU A 57 -20.03 2.36 -0.87
CA GLU A 57 -20.32 2.12 0.54
C GLU A 57 -19.07 1.64 1.31
N LEU A 58 -18.33 0.69 0.75
CA LEU A 58 -17.10 0.17 1.37
C LEU A 58 -16.04 1.27 1.50
N GLY A 59 -15.74 1.98 0.41
CA GLY A 59 -14.70 3.00 0.43
C GLY A 59 -15.06 4.17 1.34
N ASP A 60 -16.33 4.59 1.40
CA ASP A 60 -16.78 5.59 2.37
C ASP A 60 -16.52 5.14 3.80
N LYS A 61 -16.77 3.87 4.14
CA LYS A 61 -16.46 3.32 5.47
C LYS A 61 -14.96 3.34 5.77
N VAL A 62 -14.12 2.96 4.80
CA VAL A 62 -12.66 2.99 4.94
C VAL A 62 -12.20 4.43 5.18
N ILE A 63 -12.55 5.36 4.28
CA ILE A 63 -12.16 6.78 4.33
C ILE A 63 -12.63 7.41 5.65
N LYS A 64 -13.87 7.13 6.05
CA LYS A 64 -14.44 7.62 7.31
C LYS A 64 -13.64 7.13 8.52
N ASN A 65 -13.29 5.84 8.56
CA ASN A 65 -12.51 5.27 9.66
C ASN A 65 -11.09 5.87 9.71
N THR A 66 -10.50 6.17 8.56
CA THR A 66 -9.16 6.76 8.47
C THR A 66 -9.13 8.26 8.84
N LEU A 67 -10.15 9.04 8.45
CA LEU A 67 -10.11 10.52 8.54
C LEU A 67 -10.99 11.15 9.64
N ILE A 68 -12.04 10.48 10.13
CA ILE A 68 -12.80 11.03 11.27
C ILE A 68 -11.98 10.91 12.57
N SER A 69 -11.11 9.91 12.66
CA SER A 69 -10.14 9.73 13.74
C SER A 69 -9.17 10.91 13.91
N SER A 70 -8.96 11.72 12.87
CA SER A 70 -8.06 12.88 12.87
C SER A 70 -8.78 14.24 12.98
N GLY A 71 -10.12 14.25 13.12
CA GLY A 71 -10.90 15.48 13.38
C GLY A 71 -11.13 16.40 12.18
N SER A 72 -10.78 15.97 10.95
CA SER A 72 -10.84 16.83 9.76
C SER A 72 -12.01 16.49 8.84
N ILE A 73 -13.20 17.03 9.17
CA ILE A 73 -14.45 16.81 8.43
C ILE A 73 -14.32 17.22 6.94
N ASP A 74 -13.56 18.27 6.65
CA ASP A 74 -13.43 18.77 5.28
C ASP A 74 -12.50 17.90 4.43
N GLN A 75 -11.42 17.35 5.00
CA GLN A 75 -10.60 16.34 4.32
C GLN A 75 -11.41 15.07 4.02
N TYR A 76 -12.29 14.65 4.94
CA TYR A 76 -13.19 13.53 4.69
C TYR A 76 -14.12 13.80 3.50
N LYS A 77 -14.74 14.99 3.42
CA LYS A 77 -15.63 15.34 2.30
C LYS A 77 -14.89 15.35 0.97
N GLU A 78 -13.68 15.91 0.95
CA GLU A 78 -12.83 15.96 -0.24
C GLU A 78 -12.45 14.56 -0.71
N ALA A 79 -11.91 13.72 0.18
CA ALA A 79 -11.54 12.34 -0.14
C ALA A 79 -12.75 11.52 -0.63
N ARG A 80 -13.92 11.68 0.01
CA ARG A 80 -15.17 11.01 -0.40
C ARG A 80 -15.62 11.47 -1.80
N ALA A 81 -15.54 12.76 -2.10
CA ALA A 81 -15.91 13.30 -3.40
C ALA A 81 -14.98 12.78 -4.51
N GLN A 82 -13.67 12.78 -4.26
CA GLN A 82 -12.67 12.23 -5.17
C GLN A 82 -12.91 10.73 -5.43
N PHE A 83 -13.12 9.95 -4.37
CA PHE A 83 -13.43 8.52 -4.48
C PHE A 83 -14.71 8.26 -5.28
N THR A 84 -15.77 9.04 -5.03
CA THR A 84 -17.06 8.88 -5.73
C THR A 84 -16.93 9.17 -7.22
N SER A 85 -16.21 10.24 -7.58
CA SER A 85 -15.91 10.60 -8.97
C SER A 85 -15.15 9.46 -9.66
N LEU A 86 -14.11 8.94 -9.00
CA LEU A 86 -13.29 7.86 -9.53
C LEU A 86 -14.10 6.59 -9.79
N ILE A 87 -14.88 6.11 -8.81
CA ILE A 87 -15.67 4.88 -8.97
C ILE A 87 -16.73 5.03 -10.07
N SER A 88 -17.15 6.27 -10.34
CA SER A 88 -18.11 6.54 -11.41
C SER A 88 -17.54 6.45 -12.82
N ASN A 89 -16.23 6.66 -12.97
CA ASN A 89 -15.56 6.67 -14.26
C ASN A 89 -14.75 5.39 -14.51
N LEU A 90 -14.70 4.48 -13.53
CA LEU A 90 -13.89 3.28 -13.60
C LEU A 90 -14.52 2.26 -14.56
N HIS A 91 -13.72 1.78 -15.52
CA HIS A 91 -14.17 0.73 -16.42
C HIS A 91 -14.50 -0.56 -15.64
N GLN A 92 -15.57 -1.24 -16.07
CA GLN A 92 -16.22 -2.36 -15.38
C GLN A 92 -15.27 -3.45 -14.88
N PHE A 93 -14.30 -3.85 -15.71
CA PHE A 93 -13.28 -4.83 -15.32
C PHE A 93 -12.46 -4.36 -14.11
N PHE A 94 -11.93 -3.13 -14.17
CA PHE A 94 -11.13 -2.57 -13.09
C PHE A 94 -11.97 -2.31 -11.84
N LEU A 95 -13.26 -1.99 -12.02
CA LEU A 95 -14.21 -1.91 -10.90
C LEU A 95 -14.27 -3.24 -10.16
N VAL A 96 -14.48 -4.37 -10.84
CA VAL A 96 -14.53 -5.69 -10.18
C VAL A 96 -13.24 -6.00 -9.43
N VAL A 97 -12.09 -5.80 -10.07
CA VAL A 97 -10.77 -6.05 -9.46
C VAL A 97 -10.59 -5.17 -8.21
N PHE A 98 -10.84 -3.87 -8.35
CA PHE A 98 -10.72 -2.92 -7.26
C PHE A 98 -11.67 -3.24 -6.11
N SER A 99 -12.95 -3.50 -6.38
CA SER A 99 -13.93 -3.86 -5.35
C SER A 99 -13.55 -5.13 -4.60
N ALA A 100 -12.98 -6.13 -5.29
CA ALA A 100 -12.52 -7.36 -4.64
C ALA A 100 -11.31 -7.11 -3.73
N GLN A 101 -10.35 -6.29 -4.18
CA GLN A 101 -9.21 -5.88 -3.35
C GLN A 101 -9.66 -5.04 -2.15
N LEU A 102 -10.56 -4.08 -2.36
CA LEU A 102 -11.12 -3.21 -1.32
C LEU A 102 -11.92 -3.99 -0.28
N LEU A 103 -12.73 -4.96 -0.71
CA LEU A 103 -13.46 -5.84 0.21
C LEU A 103 -12.52 -6.64 1.10
N GLN A 104 -11.46 -7.22 0.54
CA GLN A 104 -10.48 -7.96 1.33
C GLN A 104 -9.75 -7.03 2.29
N PHE A 105 -9.31 -5.87 1.83
CA PHE A 105 -8.67 -4.87 2.69
C PHE A 105 -9.60 -4.41 3.83
N TYR A 106 -10.86 -4.10 3.51
CA TYR A 106 -11.89 -3.73 4.47
C TYR A 106 -12.10 -4.83 5.52
N THR A 107 -12.09 -6.10 5.10
CA THR A 107 -12.23 -7.26 6.00
C THR A 107 -11.10 -7.31 7.02
N ILE A 108 -9.87 -6.94 6.63
CA ILE A 108 -8.71 -6.91 7.52
C ILE A 108 -8.84 -5.77 8.53
N ILE A 109 -9.11 -4.54 8.06
CA ILE A 109 -9.13 -3.37 8.94
C ILE A 109 -10.35 -3.28 9.86
N SER A 110 -11.39 -4.08 9.57
CA SER A 110 -12.60 -4.18 10.39
C SER A 110 -12.60 -5.39 11.31
N ASP A 111 -11.50 -6.16 11.31
CA ASP A 111 -11.32 -7.27 12.24
C ASP A 111 -11.20 -6.76 13.68
N GLU A 112 -11.75 -7.48 14.65
CA GLU A 112 -11.71 -7.08 16.06
C GLU A 112 -10.29 -7.10 16.65
N ASP A 113 -9.43 -7.98 16.14
CA ASP A 113 -8.04 -8.09 16.54
C ASP A 113 -7.14 -7.11 15.77
N PHE A 114 -7.70 -6.30 14.86
CA PHE A 114 -6.93 -5.33 14.08
C PHE A 114 -6.65 -4.05 14.88
N PHE A 115 -5.36 -3.75 15.05
CA PHE A 115 -4.91 -2.53 15.71
C PHE A 115 -4.20 -1.61 14.70
N PRO A 116 -4.80 -0.45 14.32
CA PRO A 116 -4.20 0.46 13.35
C PRO A 116 -2.82 0.98 13.74
N GLN A 117 -2.50 1.03 15.04
CA GLN A 117 -1.22 1.52 15.56
C GLN A 117 -0.18 0.41 15.79
N ALA A 118 -0.51 -0.85 15.51
CA ALA A 118 0.41 -1.97 15.63
C ALA A 118 1.68 -1.75 14.79
N SER A 119 2.82 -2.17 15.31
CA SER A 119 4.08 -2.27 14.58
C SER A 119 3.94 -3.21 13.37
N PHE A 120 4.92 -3.17 12.46
CA PHE A 120 4.94 -4.09 11.33
C PHE A 120 4.95 -5.56 11.78
N LEU A 121 5.69 -5.88 12.86
CA LEU A 121 5.78 -7.24 13.38
C LEU A 121 4.44 -7.73 13.96
N GLU A 122 3.79 -6.89 14.77
CA GLU A 122 2.47 -7.21 15.33
C GLU A 122 1.44 -7.37 14.22
N PHE A 123 1.50 -6.53 13.19
CA PHE A 123 0.65 -6.68 12.00
C PHE A 123 0.90 -8.02 11.29
N GLN A 124 2.15 -8.43 11.09
CA GLN A 124 2.49 -9.75 10.51
C GLN A 124 1.97 -10.92 11.35
N GLN A 125 2.04 -10.82 12.67
CA GLN A 125 1.53 -11.83 13.59
C GLN A 125 0.00 -11.92 13.51
N PHE A 126 -0.68 -10.78 13.50
CA PHE A 126 -2.12 -10.69 13.30
C PHE A 126 -2.56 -11.34 11.99
N LEU A 127 -1.88 -11.04 10.88
CA LEU A 127 -2.15 -11.65 9.58
C LEU A 127 -1.92 -13.16 9.59
N SER A 128 -0.84 -13.62 10.20
CA SER A 128 -0.50 -15.05 10.29
C SER A 128 -1.52 -15.82 11.12
N LYS A 129 -1.95 -15.25 12.26
CA LYS A 129 -2.97 -15.83 13.14
C LYS A 129 -4.31 -15.97 12.42
N ASN A 130 -4.66 -15.00 11.58
CA ASN A 130 -5.94 -14.91 10.90
C ASN A 130 -5.87 -15.26 9.40
N ALA A 131 -4.82 -15.95 8.96
CA ALA A 131 -4.61 -16.27 7.55
C ALA A 131 -5.78 -17.06 6.93
N TYR A 132 -6.40 -17.94 7.71
CA TYR A 132 -7.59 -18.70 7.30
C TYR A 132 -8.80 -17.81 7.00
N LYS A 133 -8.88 -16.62 7.60
CA LYS A 133 -9.97 -15.64 7.44
C LYS A 133 -9.71 -14.71 6.26
N PHE A 134 -8.48 -14.23 6.11
CA PHE A 134 -8.14 -13.23 5.10
C PHE A 134 -7.82 -13.80 3.73
N GLY A 135 -7.42 -15.08 3.67
CA GLY A 135 -7.03 -15.76 2.43
C GLY A 135 -5.68 -15.26 1.89
N GLU A 136 -5.42 -15.52 0.62
CA GLU A 136 -4.19 -15.09 -0.07
C GLU A 136 -4.16 -13.57 -0.25
N LEU A 137 -3.06 -12.92 0.14
CA LEU A 137 -2.91 -11.46 0.18
C LEU A 137 -1.88 -10.92 -0.82
N SER A 138 -1.03 -11.79 -1.38
CA SER A 138 0.11 -11.40 -2.22
C SER A 138 -0.25 -10.57 -3.45
N ASN A 139 -1.45 -10.75 -4.00
CA ASN A 139 -1.89 -10.06 -5.22
C ASN A 139 -2.78 -8.83 -4.95
N ASN A 140 -2.94 -8.42 -3.69
CA ASN A 140 -3.78 -7.29 -3.33
C ASN A 140 -2.92 -6.02 -3.21
N LEU A 141 -3.15 -5.05 -4.10
CA LEU A 141 -2.33 -3.83 -4.18
C LEU A 141 -2.60 -2.89 -2.99
N LEU A 142 -3.84 -2.83 -2.50
CA LEU A 142 -4.19 -2.05 -1.31
C LEU A 142 -3.54 -2.62 -0.04
N PHE A 143 -3.48 -3.95 0.06
CA PHE A 143 -2.75 -4.62 1.13
C PHE A 143 -1.24 -4.37 1.03
N THR A 144 -0.68 -4.48 -0.18
CA THR A 144 0.75 -4.22 -0.46
C THR A 144 1.13 -2.81 -0.03
N GLU A 145 0.31 -1.83 -0.42
CA GLU A 145 0.48 -0.44 -0.01
C GLU A 145 0.50 -0.28 1.51
N TYR A 146 -0.51 -0.79 2.21
CA TYR A 146 -0.60 -0.72 3.66
C TYR A 146 0.60 -1.39 4.35
N GLN A 147 1.10 -2.47 3.77
CA GLN A 147 2.28 -3.18 4.27
C GLN A 147 3.56 -2.36 4.12
N LEU A 148 3.78 -1.75 2.94
CA LEU A 148 4.93 -0.86 2.69
C LEU A 148 4.97 0.31 3.67
N ILE A 149 3.80 0.89 3.93
CA ILE A 149 3.57 1.92 4.91
C ILE A 149 4.00 1.51 6.33
N LYS A 150 3.58 0.32 6.77
CA LYS A 150 3.90 -0.18 8.10
C LYS A 150 5.40 -0.38 8.25
N ILE A 151 6.03 -0.90 7.20
CA ILE A 151 7.47 -1.07 7.12
C ILE A 151 8.16 0.29 7.21
N TYR A 152 7.78 1.25 6.37
CA TYR A 152 8.37 2.59 6.34
C TYR A 152 8.29 3.27 7.70
N ASN A 153 7.11 3.32 8.32
CA ASN A 153 6.93 3.93 9.63
C ASN A 153 7.77 3.25 10.72
N ASN A 154 7.93 1.92 10.66
CA ASN A 154 8.82 1.19 11.57
C ASN A 154 10.29 1.58 11.34
N LEU A 155 10.74 1.74 10.10
CA LEU A 155 12.11 2.18 9.79
C LEU A 155 12.39 3.60 10.29
N ILE A 156 11.45 4.52 10.11
CA ILE A 156 11.57 5.90 10.63
C ILE A 156 11.67 5.88 12.15
N GLN A 157 10.77 5.17 12.84
CA GLN A 157 10.83 5.04 14.30
C GLN A 157 12.16 4.44 14.79
N PHE A 158 12.73 3.46 14.09
CA PHE A 158 14.05 2.93 14.44
C PHE A 158 15.16 3.95 14.22
N THR A 159 15.07 4.74 13.16
CA THR A 159 16.05 5.79 12.85
C THR A 159 16.01 6.91 13.90
N GLU A 160 14.84 7.36 14.32
CA GLU A 160 14.70 8.39 15.37
C GLU A 160 15.24 7.91 16.73
N ASN A 161 15.05 6.63 17.06
CA ASN A 161 15.56 6.03 18.29
C ASN A 161 17.05 5.65 18.22
N SER A 162 17.69 5.80 17.06
CA SER A 162 19.06 5.36 16.81
C SER A 162 20.12 6.19 17.55
N HIS A 163 19.80 7.39 18.04
CA HIS A 163 20.74 8.26 18.77
C HIS A 163 21.28 7.67 20.09
N GLN A 164 20.73 6.55 20.57
CA GLN A 164 21.22 5.77 21.72
C GLN A 164 21.86 4.42 21.30
N LEU A 165 22.39 4.35 20.08
CA LEU A 165 22.81 3.13 19.38
C LEU A 165 23.74 2.19 20.17
N GLU A 166 24.70 2.72 20.91
CA GLU A 166 25.73 1.91 21.59
C GLU A 166 25.17 1.11 22.77
N ASP A 167 24.24 1.70 23.53
CA ASP A 167 23.54 1.00 24.62
C ASP A 167 22.41 0.11 24.07
N PHE A 168 21.80 0.55 22.97
CA PHE A 168 20.77 -0.17 22.24
C PHE A 168 21.27 -1.49 21.64
N LEU A 169 22.46 -1.52 21.01
CA LEU A 169 23.01 -2.72 20.38
C LEU A 169 23.59 -3.74 21.36
N LYS A 170 23.99 -3.31 22.57
CA LYS A 170 24.54 -4.19 23.61
C LYS A 170 23.47 -4.98 24.37
N ASN A 171 22.24 -4.51 24.38
CA ASN A 171 21.14 -5.12 25.13
C ASN A 171 20.35 -6.16 24.28
N ALA A 172 19.51 -6.97 24.94
CA ALA A 172 18.69 -7.96 24.25
C ALA A 172 17.72 -7.35 23.22
N ALA A 173 17.31 -6.08 23.42
CA ALA A 173 16.46 -5.37 22.48
C ALA A 173 17.19 -5.13 21.15
N GLY A 174 18.46 -4.71 21.15
CA GLY A 174 19.26 -4.51 19.92
C GLY A 174 19.33 -5.73 19.01
N LYS A 175 19.47 -6.93 19.58
CA LYS A 175 19.45 -8.20 18.81
C LYS A 175 18.09 -8.49 18.16
N ILE A 176 17.00 -8.17 18.87
CA ILE A 176 15.64 -8.27 18.33
C ILE A 176 15.45 -7.28 17.18
N HIS A 177 15.94 -6.05 17.32
CA HIS A 177 15.86 -5.03 16.26
C HIS A 177 16.63 -5.43 14.99
N LEU A 178 17.83 -6.00 15.11
CA LEU A 178 18.56 -6.54 13.95
C LEU A 178 17.80 -7.68 13.25
N THR A 179 17.12 -8.53 14.03
CA THR A 179 16.27 -9.59 13.48
C THR A 179 15.06 -9.00 12.74
N ASN A 180 14.45 -7.96 13.29
CA ASN A 180 13.34 -7.24 12.65
C ASN A 180 13.77 -6.56 11.35
N ILE A 181 14.96 -5.95 11.30
CA ILE A 181 15.53 -5.36 10.08
C ILE A 181 15.73 -6.43 8.99
N LYS A 182 16.23 -7.62 9.35
CA LYS A 182 16.35 -8.74 8.40
C LYS A 182 14.98 -9.20 7.88
N ASN A 183 13.98 -9.29 8.76
CA ASN A 183 12.61 -9.63 8.37
C ASN A 183 12.00 -8.59 7.42
N ILE A 184 12.19 -7.30 7.73
CA ILE A 184 11.78 -6.18 6.86
C ILE A 184 12.44 -6.30 5.48
N SER A 185 13.75 -6.52 5.43
CA SER A 185 14.50 -6.68 4.18
C SER A 185 13.95 -7.81 3.31
N LYS A 186 13.65 -8.96 3.92
CA LYS A 186 13.05 -10.11 3.22
C LYS A 186 11.67 -9.77 2.67
N GLN A 187 10.83 -9.10 3.46
CA GLN A 187 9.47 -8.72 3.04
C GLN A 187 9.49 -7.69 1.91
N LEU A 188 10.35 -6.67 2.00
CA LEU A 188 10.53 -5.71 0.90
C LEU A 188 11.01 -6.39 -0.38
N THR A 189 11.86 -7.41 -0.28
CA THR A 189 12.32 -8.18 -1.46
C THR A 189 11.16 -8.91 -2.13
N ILE A 190 10.32 -9.58 -1.34
CA ILE A 190 9.11 -10.27 -1.84
C ILE A 190 8.17 -9.28 -2.53
N ILE A 191 7.91 -8.12 -1.91
CA ILE A 191 7.06 -7.08 -2.49
C ILE A 191 7.66 -6.57 -3.80
N LYS A 192 8.96 -6.29 -3.83
CA LYS A 192 9.65 -5.79 -5.02
C LYS A 192 9.59 -6.78 -6.19
N ASP A 193 9.81 -8.06 -5.93
CA ASP A 193 9.75 -9.10 -6.96
C ASP A 193 8.33 -9.23 -7.53
N PHE A 194 7.31 -9.16 -6.67
CA PHE A 194 5.90 -9.09 -7.09
C PHE A 194 5.64 -7.87 -7.98
N LEU A 195 6.01 -6.66 -7.52
CA LEU A 195 5.79 -5.42 -8.26
C LEU A 195 6.51 -5.42 -9.62
N ASN A 196 7.76 -5.88 -9.68
CA ASN A 196 8.51 -5.99 -10.94
C ASN A 196 7.80 -6.91 -11.93
N LYS A 197 7.30 -8.06 -11.45
CA LYS A 197 6.54 -8.98 -12.30
C LYS A 197 5.24 -8.35 -12.79
N SER A 198 4.47 -7.72 -11.89
CA SER A 198 3.20 -7.09 -12.23
C SER A 198 3.38 -5.91 -13.20
N ILE A 199 4.45 -5.12 -13.09
CA ILE A 199 4.75 -4.03 -14.02
C ILE A 199 5.08 -4.54 -15.42
N ILE A 200 5.71 -5.71 -15.54
CA ILE A 200 5.93 -6.33 -16.86
C ILE A 200 4.60 -6.73 -17.50
N GLU A 201 3.65 -7.22 -16.69
CA GLU A 201 2.31 -7.64 -17.13
C GLU A 201 1.39 -6.43 -17.43
N GLU A 202 1.49 -5.36 -16.64
CA GLU A 202 0.66 -4.15 -16.70
C GLU A 202 1.53 -2.87 -16.65
N PRO A 203 2.31 -2.58 -17.71
CA PRO A 203 3.29 -1.48 -17.69
C PRO A 203 2.65 -0.08 -17.68
N ASP A 204 1.36 0.04 -18.00
CA ASP A 204 0.60 1.30 -18.00
C ASP A 204 -0.16 1.55 -16.68
N ASN A 205 -0.01 0.66 -15.69
CA ASN A 205 -0.67 0.78 -14.41
C ASN A 205 0.09 1.74 -13.46
N PHE A 206 -0.43 2.96 -13.33
CA PHE A 206 0.12 3.99 -12.44
C PHE A 206 0.29 3.55 -10.99
N PHE A 207 -0.60 2.70 -10.46
CA PHE A 207 -0.52 2.30 -9.06
C PHE A 207 0.70 1.40 -8.83
N LEU A 208 0.99 0.50 -9.77
CA LEU A 208 2.14 -0.39 -9.67
C LEU A 208 3.45 0.40 -9.66
N HIS A 209 3.59 1.40 -10.53
CA HIS A 209 4.76 2.28 -10.54
C HIS A 209 4.89 3.08 -9.24
N TYR A 210 3.77 3.54 -8.68
CA TYR A 210 3.76 4.20 -7.38
C TYR A 210 4.19 3.28 -6.24
N LEU A 211 3.70 2.05 -6.20
CA LEU A 211 4.12 1.07 -5.21
C LEU A 211 5.60 0.69 -5.39
N LEU A 212 6.11 0.65 -6.62
CA LEU A 212 7.52 0.43 -6.90
C LEU A 212 8.39 1.59 -6.39
N PHE A 213 7.94 2.84 -6.58
CA PHE A 213 8.55 4.01 -5.97
C PHE A 213 8.59 3.87 -4.45
N ALA A 214 7.44 3.63 -3.81
CA ALA A 214 7.34 3.51 -2.36
C ALA A 214 8.22 2.37 -1.81
N CYS A 215 8.23 1.22 -2.47
CA CYS A 215 9.07 0.08 -2.13
C CYS A 215 10.57 0.41 -2.25
N SER A 216 10.98 1.01 -3.36
CA SER A 216 12.38 1.38 -3.62
C SER A 216 12.88 2.44 -2.64
N TYR A 217 12.05 3.43 -2.34
CA TYR A 217 12.37 4.46 -1.34
C TYR A 217 12.46 3.87 0.07
N THR A 218 11.56 2.95 0.42
CA THR A 218 11.60 2.24 1.70
C THR A 218 12.86 1.36 1.82
N PHE A 219 13.33 0.74 0.73
CA PHE A 219 14.63 0.08 0.69
C PHE A 219 15.80 1.05 0.92
N ALA A 220 15.77 2.25 0.34
CA ALA A 220 16.81 3.24 0.59
C ALA A 220 16.87 3.63 2.08
N LYS A 221 15.72 3.83 2.73
CA LYS A 221 15.64 4.07 4.18
C LYS A 221 16.12 2.88 5.02
N LEU A 222 15.89 1.65 4.56
CA LEU A 222 16.44 0.46 5.21
C LEU A 222 17.98 0.48 5.17
N PHE A 223 18.59 0.82 4.02
CA PHE A 223 20.05 0.89 3.90
C PHE A 223 20.65 2.04 4.70
N GLU A 224 19.98 3.19 4.75
CA GLU A 224 20.35 4.31 5.64
C GLU A 224 20.40 3.87 7.11
N LEU A 225 19.35 3.19 7.59
CA LEU A 225 19.31 2.66 8.94
C LEU A 225 20.42 1.61 9.18
N GLN A 226 20.68 0.74 8.20
CA GLN A 226 21.77 -0.23 8.29
C GLN A 226 23.13 0.45 8.37
N PHE A 227 23.36 1.52 7.60
CA PHE A 227 24.57 2.33 7.66
C PHE A 227 24.73 2.91 9.07
N ILE A 228 23.71 3.62 9.59
CA ILE A 228 23.74 4.22 10.94
C ILE A 228 24.11 3.16 11.99
N ILE A 229 23.48 1.98 11.93
CA ILE A 229 23.73 0.88 12.88
C ILE A 229 25.15 0.31 12.76
N GLN A 230 25.69 0.22 11.54
CA GLN A 230 26.90 -0.53 11.24
C GLN A 230 28.16 0.34 11.13
N GLU A 231 28.04 1.67 11.07
CA GLU A 231 29.14 2.62 10.89
C GLU A 231 30.32 2.40 11.85
N LYS A 232 30.04 1.91 13.06
CA LYS A 232 31.06 1.64 14.09
C LYS A 232 31.53 0.18 14.18
N ILE A 233 30.96 -0.71 13.37
CA ILE A 233 31.05 -2.17 13.55
C ILE A 233 31.66 -2.87 12.33
N VAL A 234 31.40 -2.34 11.13
CA VAL A 234 31.82 -2.97 9.88
C VAL A 234 32.99 -2.22 9.23
N THR A 235 33.60 -2.83 8.23
CA THR A 235 34.74 -2.23 7.51
C THR A 235 34.30 -1.07 6.61
N ASP A 236 35.23 -0.17 6.28
CA ASP A 236 34.98 0.93 5.32
C ASP A 236 34.41 0.43 3.98
N LYS A 237 34.85 -0.75 3.54
CA LYS A 237 34.32 -1.40 2.33
C LYS A 237 32.84 -1.78 2.48
N GLU A 238 32.48 -2.40 3.60
CA GLU A 238 31.09 -2.78 3.89
C GLU A 238 30.18 -1.55 4.06
N LEU A 239 30.73 -0.44 4.57
CA LEU A 239 30.01 0.84 4.62
C LEU A 239 29.78 1.41 3.22
N HIS A 240 30.80 1.39 2.36
CA HIS A 240 30.66 1.84 0.98
C HIS A 240 29.62 1.00 0.21
N ASP A 241 29.63 -0.33 0.39
CA ASP A 241 28.63 -1.21 -0.20
C ASP A 241 27.18 -0.86 0.25
N LEU A 242 26.98 -0.33 1.46
CA LEU A 242 25.66 0.12 1.94
C LEU A 242 25.24 1.44 1.28
N ILE A 243 26.18 2.38 1.10
CA ILE A 243 25.95 3.65 0.39
C ILE A 243 25.56 3.36 -1.07
N ASP A 244 26.32 2.52 -1.77
CA ASP A 244 26.04 2.14 -3.16
C ASP A 244 24.66 1.52 -3.33
N LYS A 245 24.25 0.66 -2.38
CA LYS A 245 22.91 0.04 -2.37
C LYS A 245 21.81 1.06 -2.10
N GLN A 246 22.03 1.98 -1.15
CA GLN A 246 21.10 3.07 -0.87
C GLN A 246 20.90 3.93 -2.14
N GLU A 247 21.99 4.37 -2.77
CA GLU A 247 21.95 5.13 -4.01
C GLU A 247 21.23 4.39 -5.13
N TYR A 248 21.53 3.10 -5.33
CA TYR A 248 20.86 2.29 -6.33
C TYR A 248 19.35 2.29 -6.10
N CYS A 249 18.90 2.13 -4.87
CA CYS A 249 17.49 2.18 -4.51
C CYS A 249 16.86 3.57 -4.72
N LEU A 250 17.58 4.66 -4.45
CA LEU A 250 17.12 6.02 -4.75
C LEU A 250 16.99 6.25 -6.26
N LYS A 251 17.94 5.77 -7.06
CA LYS A 251 17.89 5.80 -8.54
C LYS A 251 16.67 5.04 -9.07
N MET A 252 16.38 3.86 -8.49
CA MET A 252 15.18 3.08 -8.83
C MET A 252 13.89 3.80 -8.44
N ALA A 253 13.83 4.43 -7.26
CA ALA A 253 12.68 5.21 -6.83
C ALA A 253 12.42 6.38 -7.79
N LYS A 254 13.47 7.09 -8.19
CA LYS A 254 13.41 8.15 -9.20
C LYS A 254 12.89 7.63 -10.55
N SER A 255 13.42 6.52 -11.04
CA SER A 255 12.99 5.93 -12.32
C SER A 255 11.51 5.53 -12.32
N ALA A 256 10.98 5.06 -11.18
CA ALA A 256 9.55 4.77 -11.04
C ALA A 256 8.69 6.04 -11.11
N LEU A 257 9.15 7.17 -10.54
CA LEU A 257 8.48 8.47 -10.69
C LEU A 257 8.54 8.99 -12.12
N GLU A 258 9.69 8.85 -12.80
CA GLU A 258 9.84 9.21 -14.22
C GLU A 258 8.87 8.39 -15.08
N SER A 259 8.69 7.11 -14.78
CA SER A 259 7.71 6.25 -15.47
C SER A 259 6.28 6.75 -15.31
N ILE A 260 5.90 7.24 -14.12
CA ILE A 260 4.60 7.89 -13.89
C ILE A 260 4.46 9.17 -14.72
N GLU A 261 5.52 9.98 -14.81
CA GLU A 261 5.53 11.21 -15.60
C GLU A 261 5.40 10.91 -17.11
N ASP A 262 6.13 9.92 -17.61
CA ASP A 262 6.09 9.48 -19.00
C ASP A 262 4.70 8.94 -19.37
N LEU A 263 4.09 8.16 -18.49
CA LEU A 263 2.70 7.71 -18.67
C LEU A 263 1.75 8.91 -18.71
N ASN A 264 1.86 9.85 -17.77
CA ASN A 264 1.03 11.06 -17.76
C ASN A 264 1.15 11.86 -19.07
N GLN A 265 2.38 12.04 -19.57
CA GLN A 265 2.63 12.71 -20.84
C GLN A 265 2.00 11.95 -22.01
N PHE A 266 2.17 10.63 -22.05
CA PHE A 266 1.61 9.77 -23.09
C PHE A 266 0.08 9.84 -23.15
N TYR A 267 -0.61 9.75 -22.01
CA TYR A 267 -2.07 9.83 -21.95
C TYR A 267 -2.57 11.24 -22.32
N THR A 268 -1.88 12.28 -21.85
CA THR A 268 -2.17 13.68 -22.22
C THR A 268 -2.04 13.91 -23.73
N GLN A 269 -0.94 13.46 -24.35
CA GLN A 269 -0.71 13.57 -25.80
C GLN A 269 -1.78 12.84 -26.62
N ARG A 270 -2.38 11.78 -26.07
CA ARG A 270 -3.41 10.98 -26.75
C ARG A 270 -4.83 11.43 -26.46
N ASN A 271 -5.03 12.51 -25.70
CA ASN A 271 -6.34 12.93 -25.19
C ASN A 271 -7.12 11.76 -24.56
N LYS A 272 -6.41 10.87 -23.88
CA LYS A 272 -7.00 9.75 -23.15
C LYS A 272 -6.87 10.04 -21.67
N GLU A 273 -7.92 9.76 -20.91
CA GLU A 273 -7.77 9.73 -19.46
C GLU A 273 -6.90 8.52 -19.10
N PRO A 274 -5.83 8.70 -18.29
CA PRO A 274 -5.08 7.55 -17.77
C PRO A 274 -6.04 6.63 -17.04
N ILE A 275 -5.87 5.31 -17.17
CA ILE A 275 -6.65 4.38 -16.35
C ILE A 275 -5.99 4.37 -14.98
N LYS A 276 -6.72 5.00 -14.06
CA LYS A 276 -6.28 5.54 -12.78
C LYS A 276 -6.03 4.44 -11.78
N GLY A 277 -4.79 4.34 -11.32
CA GLY A 277 -4.36 3.46 -10.24
C GLY A 277 -3.88 4.23 -9.00
N LEU A 278 -3.28 5.41 -9.21
CA LEU A 278 -2.71 6.26 -8.18
C LEU A 278 -3.77 6.83 -7.22
N GLU A 279 -5.00 6.94 -7.69
CA GLU A 279 -6.15 7.45 -6.95
C GLU A 279 -6.78 6.39 -6.03
N PHE A 280 -6.35 5.13 -6.16
CA PHE A 280 -6.67 4.04 -5.22
C PHE A 280 -5.71 3.96 -4.04
N CYS A 281 -4.67 4.78 -4.07
CA CYS A 281 -3.67 4.91 -3.03
C CYS A 281 -4.33 5.31 -1.71
N LEU A 282 -4.43 4.36 -0.80
CA LEU A 282 -4.70 4.58 0.63
C LEU A 282 -3.55 5.39 1.26
N GLY A 283 -2.39 5.37 0.63
CA GLY A 283 -1.13 5.98 1.01
C GLY A 283 -1.06 7.49 0.86
N GLN A 284 -2.03 8.14 0.24
CA GLN A 284 -2.01 9.60 0.04
C GLN A 284 -1.88 10.36 1.36
N SER A 285 -2.39 9.79 2.46
CA SER A 285 -2.24 10.31 3.83
C SER A 285 -1.12 9.65 4.63
N LEU A 286 -0.52 8.57 4.14
CA LEU A 286 0.43 7.76 4.90
C LEU A 286 1.88 8.18 4.69
N PHE A 287 2.06 8.94 3.62
CA PHE A 287 2.93 10.10 3.57
C PHE A 287 2.46 11.26 4.47
N HIS A 288 1.96 11.02 5.68
CA HIS A 288 1.53 12.13 6.56
C HIS A 288 2.72 13.03 6.99
N ASN A 289 3.96 12.55 6.76
CA ASN A 289 5.21 13.34 6.80
C ASN A 289 5.82 13.63 5.40
N PHE A 290 5.10 13.34 4.33
CA PHE A 290 5.46 13.55 2.92
C PHE A 290 4.29 14.29 2.25
N PRO A 291 4.02 15.54 2.63
CA PRO A 291 2.89 16.27 2.08
C PRO A 291 3.05 16.39 0.55
N GLN A 292 1.93 16.36 -0.17
CA GLN A 292 1.88 16.38 -1.64
C GLN A 292 2.66 17.56 -2.27
N LYS A 293 2.79 18.67 -1.53
CA LYS A 293 3.63 19.84 -1.88
C LYS A 293 5.13 19.53 -1.89
N ASP A 294 5.56 18.50 -1.17
CA ASP A 294 6.97 18.12 -1.02
C ASP A 294 7.36 17.07 -2.07
N LEU A 295 6.46 16.57 -2.94
CA LEU A 295 6.85 15.67 -4.05
C LEU A 295 7.93 16.28 -4.95
N ALA A 296 7.84 17.60 -5.16
CA ALA A 296 8.89 18.38 -5.82
C ALA A 296 10.16 18.49 -4.96
N GLU A 297 10.04 18.66 -3.64
CA GLU A 297 11.18 18.64 -2.70
C GLU A 297 11.80 17.26 -2.53
N ILE A 298 11.06 16.17 -2.66
CA ILE A 298 11.53 14.79 -2.63
C ILE A 298 12.19 14.46 -3.95
N LYS A 299 11.64 14.94 -5.07
CA LYS A 299 12.31 14.88 -6.37
C LYS A 299 13.60 15.69 -6.33
N ASN A 300 13.57 16.89 -5.77
CA ASN A 300 14.76 17.73 -5.59
C ASN A 300 15.74 17.12 -4.60
N HIS A 301 15.29 16.55 -3.48
CA HIS A 301 16.12 15.87 -2.49
C HIS A 301 16.71 14.57 -3.04
N LEU A 302 15.94 13.80 -3.81
CA LEU A 302 16.44 12.65 -4.58
C LEU A 302 17.48 13.11 -5.61
N LEU A 303 17.25 14.24 -6.29
CA LEU A 303 18.23 14.80 -7.22
C LEU A 303 19.47 15.34 -6.48
N GLU A 304 19.32 15.99 -5.33
CA GLU A 304 20.40 16.51 -4.47
C GLU A 304 21.26 15.37 -3.91
N LEU A 305 20.63 14.31 -3.39
CA LEU A 305 21.30 13.08 -2.93
C LEU A 305 22.05 12.36 -4.06
N LEU A 306 21.66 12.59 -5.33
CA LEU A 306 22.34 12.03 -6.51
C LEU A 306 23.41 12.97 -7.09
N VAL A 307 23.46 14.23 -6.65
CA VAL A 307 24.39 15.25 -7.16
C VAL A 307 25.71 15.27 -6.36
N GLU A 308 25.77 14.74 -5.14
CA GLU A 308 26.98 14.78 -4.29
C GLU A 308 28.14 13.84 -4.69
N HIS A 309 28.05 13.08 -5.81
CA HIS A 309 29.18 12.27 -6.31
C HIS A 309 29.62 12.62 -7.75
N THR A 310 29.46 13.88 -8.14
CA THR A 310 30.19 14.45 -9.29
C THR A 310 31.31 15.39 -8.82
N GLN A 311 32.23 14.87 -8.00
CA GLN A 311 33.59 15.42 -7.82
C GLN A 311 34.60 14.30 -7.68
#